data_AF-A0A3L7VU01-F1
#
_entry.id   AF-A0A3L7VU01-F1
#
_cell.length_a   1.000
_cell.length_b   1.000
_cell.length_c   1.000
_cell.angle_alpha   90.00
_cell.angle_beta   90.00
_cell.angle_gamma   90.00
#
_symmetry.space_group_name_H-M   'P 1'
#
loop_
_entity.id
_entity.type
_entity.pdbx_description
1 polymer ?
#
loop_
_entity_poly.entity_id
_entity_poly.type
_entity_poly.pdbx_seq_one_letter_code
_entity_poly.pdbx_strand_id
1 'polypeptide(L)'
;MYLTPTETFTVSRGKQTIEAKNWVSGEGAVYTIPAGVTVRSVQYRETGYDTTFAGSFHCNDDDFNILWKKAARTAYICMRDHFYDCPDRERVGFWGDGTPELNQCFYVFDTNAHALAKDLVVRKLEPKFYPGQHLEFLGEYGIWFYFLQTGDVDSLRKVYEPTKVFLFETYQFGKRTWFDWGKEVKDI
;
A
#
# COMPACT_ATOMS: atom_id res chain seq x y z
N MET A 1 15.61 -10.45 -5.39
CA MET A 1 15.26 -10.54 -3.95
C MET A 1 15.88 -9.32 -3.29
N TYR A 2 15.07 -8.35 -2.88
CA TYR A 2 15.57 -7.19 -2.15
C TYR A 2 15.88 -7.65 -0.73
N LEU A 3 17.16 -7.82 -0.42
CA LEU A 3 17.57 -8.25 0.91
C LEU A 3 17.59 -7.02 1.81
N THR A 4 16.73 -7.04 2.84
CA THR A 4 16.82 -6.07 3.93
C THR A 4 18.23 -6.11 4.54
N PRO A 5 18.80 -4.97 4.97
CA PRO A 5 20.10 -4.96 5.64
C PRO A 5 20.16 -5.97 6.80
N THR A 6 21.25 -6.72 6.86
CA THR A 6 21.49 -7.70 7.93
C THR A 6 21.56 -6.99 9.29
N GLU A 7 20.77 -7.47 10.24
CA GLU A 7 20.91 -7.11 11.65
C GLU A 7 21.75 -8.14 12.40
N THR A 8 22.71 -7.65 13.20
CA THR A 8 23.63 -8.49 13.98
C THR A 8 23.37 -8.30 15.46
N PHE A 9 23.29 -9.41 16.19
CA PHE A 9 23.10 -9.43 17.64
C PHE A 9 24.23 -10.19 18.33
N THR A 10 24.77 -9.61 19.40
CA THR A 10 25.71 -10.30 20.29
C THR A 10 24.94 -10.94 21.43
N VAL A 11 25.12 -12.26 21.60
CA VAL A 11 24.51 -13.03 22.68
C VAL A 11 25.53 -13.39 23.75
N SER A 12 25.04 -13.62 24.96
CA SER A 12 25.79 -14.02 26.14
C SER A 12 25.34 -15.41 26.61
N ARG A 13 26.02 -15.96 27.62
CA ARG A 13 25.65 -17.27 28.16
C ARG A 13 24.26 -17.21 28.81
N GLY A 14 23.37 -18.10 28.40
CA GLY A 14 22.04 -18.25 28.99
C GLY A 14 20.93 -18.24 27.95
N LYS A 15 19.68 -18.23 28.41
CA LYS A 15 18.50 -18.10 27.55
C LYS A 15 18.24 -16.63 27.27
N GLN A 16 18.14 -16.26 25.99
CA GLN A 16 17.82 -14.91 25.56
C GLN A 16 16.75 -14.92 24.46
N THR A 17 15.95 -13.86 24.42
CA THR A 17 15.01 -13.54 23.34
C THR A 17 15.47 -12.23 22.71
N ILE A 18 15.46 -12.19 21.39
CA ILE A 18 15.94 -11.06 20.58
C ILE A 18 14.87 -10.77 19.53
N GLU A 19 14.59 -9.50 19.31
CA GLU A 19 13.70 -9.02 18.26
C GLU A 19 14.47 -8.07 17.34
N ALA A 20 14.27 -8.22 16.04
CA ALA A 20 14.83 -7.30 15.04
C ALA A 20 14.28 -5.89 15.27
N LYS A 21 15.12 -4.87 15.09
CA LYS A 21 14.69 -3.48 15.24
C LYS A 21 13.87 -3.02 14.05
N ASN A 22 14.24 -3.47 12.86
CA ASN A 22 13.53 -3.12 11.64
C ASN A 22 12.44 -4.14 11.34
N TRP A 23 11.27 -3.62 10.95
CA TRP A 23 10.27 -4.46 10.34
C TRP A 23 10.71 -4.84 8.93
N VAL A 24 10.41 -6.08 8.54
CA VAL A 24 10.74 -6.63 7.22
C VAL A 24 9.47 -7.17 6.58
N SER A 25 9.40 -7.10 5.26
CA SER A 25 8.36 -7.76 4.47
C SER A 25 9.06 -8.75 3.53
N GLY A 26 8.55 -9.98 3.47
CA GLY A 26 9.14 -11.02 2.65
C GLY A 26 8.62 -12.41 3.01
N GLU A 27 9.02 -13.39 2.21
CA GLU A 27 8.55 -14.78 2.33
C GLU A 27 9.40 -15.63 3.29
N GLY A 28 10.55 -15.10 3.75
CA GLY A 28 11.45 -15.82 4.64
C GLY A 28 12.63 -14.98 5.11
N ALA A 29 13.46 -15.58 5.97
CA ALA A 29 14.65 -14.95 6.54
C ALA A 29 15.83 -15.95 6.57
N VAL A 30 17.04 -15.42 6.40
CA VAL A 30 18.28 -16.20 6.46
C VAL A 30 19.04 -15.83 7.72
N TYR A 31 19.50 -16.83 8.47
CA TYR A 31 20.20 -16.65 9.75
C TYR A 31 21.61 -17.22 9.68
N THR A 32 22.60 -16.46 10.13
CA THR A 32 23.97 -16.96 10.37
C THR A 32 24.16 -17.15 11.88
N ILE A 33 24.24 -18.40 12.32
CA ILE A 33 24.29 -18.77 13.74
C ILE A 33 25.67 -19.38 14.04
N PRO A 34 26.46 -18.82 14.98
CA PRO A 34 27.77 -19.34 15.30
C PRO A 34 27.69 -20.68 16.05
N ALA A 35 28.78 -21.45 16.01
CA ALA A 35 28.89 -22.71 16.73
C ALA A 35 28.66 -22.52 18.25
N GLY A 36 27.95 -23.47 18.88
CA GLY A 36 27.62 -23.42 20.30
C GLY A 36 26.33 -22.65 20.64
N VAL A 37 25.66 -22.03 19.66
CA VAL A 37 24.33 -21.41 19.83
C VAL A 37 23.24 -22.39 19.40
N THR A 38 22.21 -22.53 20.22
CA THR A 38 21.01 -23.33 19.91
C THR A 38 19.80 -22.41 19.72
N VAL A 39 19.21 -22.43 18.53
CA VAL A 39 17.94 -21.75 18.26
C VAL A 39 16.79 -22.61 18.78
N ARG A 40 15.99 -22.05 19.70
CA ARG A 40 14.81 -22.75 20.25
C ARG A 40 13.54 -22.51 19.43
N SER A 41 13.38 -21.30 18.91
CA SER A 41 12.22 -20.89 18.15
C SER A 41 12.56 -19.69 17.28
N VAL A 42 11.96 -19.64 16.10
CA VAL A 42 11.90 -18.45 15.25
C VAL A 42 10.44 -18.01 15.20
N GLN A 43 10.18 -16.75 15.50
CA GLN A 43 8.83 -16.18 15.56
C GLN A 43 8.82 -14.87 14.76
N TYR A 44 7.63 -14.46 14.34
CA TYR A 44 7.41 -13.14 13.76
C TYR A 44 6.24 -12.46 14.46
N ARG A 45 6.23 -11.14 14.41
CA ARG A 45 5.13 -10.29 14.86
C ARG A 45 4.67 -9.47 13.67
N GLU A 46 3.53 -9.83 13.10
CA GLU A 46 2.90 -9.02 12.06
C GLU A 46 2.50 -7.67 12.66
N THR A 47 2.82 -6.61 11.94
CA THR A 47 2.37 -5.26 12.23
C THR A 47 1.77 -4.72 10.93
N GLY A 48 0.77 -3.87 11.03
CA GLY A 48 0.09 -3.28 9.88
C GLY A 48 -0.67 -2.02 10.30
N TYR A 49 -1.46 -1.48 9.38
CA TYR A 49 -2.39 -0.41 9.69
C TYR A 49 -3.43 -0.85 10.72
N ASP A 50 -3.93 0.09 11.54
CA ASP A 50 -4.89 -0.19 12.61
C ASP A 50 -6.31 -0.36 12.06
N THR A 51 -6.55 -1.51 11.44
CA THR A 51 -7.84 -1.90 10.87
C THR A 51 -8.04 -3.42 10.93
N THR A 52 -9.27 -3.88 10.77
CA THR A 52 -9.63 -5.30 10.72
C THR A 52 -10.23 -5.70 9.37
N PHE A 53 -10.14 -6.98 9.04
CA PHE A 53 -10.80 -7.56 7.85
C PHE A 53 -12.29 -7.73 8.13
N ALA A 54 -13.09 -6.69 7.88
CA ALA A 54 -14.55 -6.72 8.05
C ALA A 54 -15.29 -7.24 6.80
N GLY A 55 -14.68 -7.06 5.63
CA GLY A 55 -15.21 -7.52 4.36
C GLY A 55 -15.01 -9.00 4.12
N SER A 56 -15.92 -9.62 3.37
CA SER A 56 -15.81 -11.02 2.99
C SER A 56 -16.42 -11.29 1.63
N PHE A 57 -15.88 -12.30 0.97
CA PHE A 57 -16.40 -12.83 -0.29
C PHE A 57 -16.27 -14.35 -0.27
N HIS A 58 -17.26 -15.03 -0.85
CA HIS A 58 -17.22 -16.47 -1.09
C HIS A 58 -18.13 -16.82 -2.27
N CYS A 59 -17.69 -17.77 -3.09
CA CYS A 59 -18.47 -18.37 -4.15
C CYS A 59 -18.14 -19.86 -4.32
N ASN A 60 -18.84 -20.54 -5.23
CA ASN A 60 -18.66 -21.96 -5.51
C ASN A 60 -17.43 -22.30 -6.38
N ASP A 61 -16.58 -21.32 -6.66
CA ASP A 61 -15.33 -21.46 -7.39
C ASP A 61 -14.16 -21.14 -6.44
N ASP A 62 -13.31 -22.14 -6.19
CA ASP A 62 -12.22 -22.04 -5.25
C ASP A 62 -11.09 -21.12 -5.71
N ASP A 63 -10.91 -20.91 -7.01
CA ASP A 63 -9.88 -20.01 -7.54
C ASP A 63 -10.23 -18.56 -7.20
N PHE A 64 -11.49 -18.17 -7.33
CA PHE A 64 -11.95 -16.84 -6.91
C PHE A 64 -11.90 -16.65 -5.39
N ASN A 65 -12.17 -17.71 -4.62
CA ASN A 65 -12.02 -17.67 -3.17
C ASN A 65 -10.55 -17.46 -2.74
N ILE A 66 -9.61 -18.10 -3.43
CA ILE A 66 -8.16 -17.93 -3.21
C ILE A 66 -7.74 -16.53 -3.66
N LEU A 67 -8.23 -16.05 -4.80
CA LEU A 67 -7.94 -14.71 -5.31
C LEU A 67 -8.36 -13.64 -4.31
N TRP A 68 -9.57 -13.73 -3.75
CA TRP A 68 -10.03 -12.79 -2.72
C TRP A 68 -9.10 -12.75 -1.50
N LYS A 69 -8.74 -13.92 -0.95
CA LYS A 69 -7.83 -14.02 0.20
C LYS A 69 -6.48 -13.38 -0.09
N LYS A 70 -5.93 -13.62 -1.29
CA LYS A 70 -4.66 -13.04 -1.72
C LYS A 70 -4.77 -11.54 -1.91
N ALA A 71 -5.79 -11.06 -2.63
CA ALA A 71 -6.02 -9.64 -2.86
C ALA A 71 -6.20 -8.86 -1.54
N ALA A 72 -7.01 -9.38 -0.62
CA ALA A 72 -7.22 -8.78 0.69
C ALA A 72 -5.92 -8.71 1.51
N ARG A 73 -5.10 -9.78 1.49
CA ARG A 73 -3.79 -9.76 2.17
C ARG A 73 -2.80 -8.81 1.50
N THR A 74 -2.78 -8.74 0.17
CA THR A 74 -1.95 -7.77 -0.57
C THR A 74 -2.32 -6.34 -0.20
N ALA A 75 -3.61 -6.00 -0.22
CA ALA A 75 -4.08 -4.69 0.19
C ALA A 75 -3.61 -4.34 1.61
N TYR A 76 -3.76 -5.27 2.56
CA TYR A 76 -3.40 -5.03 3.96
C TYR A 76 -1.90 -4.81 4.18
N ILE A 77 -1.03 -5.61 3.54
CA ILE A 77 0.42 -5.47 3.74
C ILE A 77 0.97 -4.18 3.11
N CYS A 78 0.26 -3.60 2.14
CA CYS A 78 0.55 -2.28 1.56
C CYS A 78 -0.06 -1.11 2.35
N MET A 79 -0.81 -1.35 3.42
CA MET A 79 -1.34 -0.30 4.29
C MET A 79 -0.43 -0.03 5.48
N ARG A 80 0.13 1.18 5.55
CA ARG A 80 0.93 1.68 6.68
C ARG A 80 0.56 3.14 6.98
N ASP A 81 1.53 4.01 7.20
CA ASP A 81 1.31 5.45 7.34
C ASP A 81 0.71 6.08 6.06
N HIS A 82 0.85 5.40 4.92
CA HIS A 82 0.13 5.64 3.68
C HIS A 82 -0.04 4.32 2.92
N PHE A 83 -0.79 4.33 1.82
CA PHE A 83 -0.78 3.24 0.83
C PHE A 83 0.59 3.13 0.15
N TYR A 84 1.15 1.92 0.09
CA TYR A 84 2.44 1.63 -0.51
C TYR A 84 2.26 0.85 -1.82
N ASP A 85 3.04 1.18 -2.84
CA ASP A 85 3.17 0.35 -4.05
C ASP A 85 3.61 -1.09 -3.73
N CYS A 86 4.55 -1.24 -2.81
CA CYS A 86 5.02 -2.53 -2.31
C CYS A 86 5.58 -2.42 -0.88
N PRO A 87 5.45 -3.48 -0.06
CA PRO A 87 5.86 -3.43 1.34
C PRO A 87 7.36 -3.67 1.55
N ASP A 88 8.07 -4.22 0.56
CA ASP A 88 9.46 -4.65 0.69
C ASP A 88 10.46 -3.61 0.18
N ARG A 89 10.21 -3.01 -1.00
CA ARG A 89 11.22 -2.25 -1.75
C ARG A 89 11.04 -0.74 -1.73
N GLU A 90 10.02 -0.23 -2.42
CA GLU A 90 9.87 1.21 -2.68
C GLU A 90 9.10 1.86 -1.54
N ARG A 91 7.97 1.26 -1.11
CA ARG A 91 7.14 1.79 -0.03
C ARG A 91 6.70 3.23 -0.29
N VAL A 92 6.43 3.54 -1.57
CA VAL A 92 6.08 4.87 -2.04
C VAL A 92 4.58 4.95 -2.26
N GLY A 93 3.98 6.04 -1.80
CA GLY A 93 2.57 6.35 -2.04
C GLY A 93 2.32 6.98 -3.41
N PHE A 94 2.39 6.19 -4.46
CA PHE A 94 1.95 6.59 -5.79
C PHE A 94 0.42 6.79 -5.83
N TRP A 95 -0.04 7.78 -6.59
CA TRP A 95 -1.48 8.00 -6.78
C TRP A 95 -2.12 6.91 -7.65
N GLY A 96 -1.34 6.34 -8.57
CA GLY A 96 -1.79 5.27 -9.47
C GLY A 96 -2.13 4.02 -8.67
N ASP A 97 -1.20 3.56 -7.82
CA ASP A 97 -1.37 2.42 -6.92
C ASP A 97 -2.41 2.69 -5.82
N GLY A 98 -2.38 3.90 -5.26
CA GLY A 98 -3.33 4.32 -4.23
C GLY A 98 -4.80 4.30 -4.68
N THR A 99 -5.07 4.44 -5.99
CA THR A 99 -6.44 4.43 -6.53
C THR A 99 -7.13 3.05 -6.36
N PRO A 100 -6.61 1.94 -6.92
CA PRO A 100 -7.17 0.62 -6.68
C PRO A 100 -7.04 0.17 -5.21
N GLU A 101 -6.00 0.58 -4.48
CA GLU A 101 -5.87 0.27 -3.04
C GLU A 101 -7.00 0.93 -2.23
N LEU A 102 -7.30 2.21 -2.48
CA LEU A 102 -8.44 2.92 -1.90
C LEU A 102 -9.75 2.20 -2.21
N ASN A 103 -9.94 1.74 -3.45
CA ASN A 103 -11.15 1.04 -3.86
C ASN A 103 -11.32 -0.27 -3.10
N GLN A 104 -10.26 -1.07 -2.98
CA GLN A 104 -10.28 -2.32 -2.22
C GLN A 104 -10.55 -2.08 -0.74
N CYS A 105 -10.03 -0.99 -0.17
CA CYS A 105 -10.18 -0.70 1.25
C CYS A 105 -11.63 -0.66 1.71
N PHE A 106 -12.51 -0.01 0.92
CA PHE A 106 -13.92 0.13 1.25
C PHE A 106 -14.70 -1.19 1.22
N TYR A 107 -14.19 -2.24 0.58
CA TYR A 107 -14.82 -3.56 0.53
C TYR A 107 -14.21 -4.58 1.49
N VAL A 108 -12.94 -4.42 1.85
CA VAL A 108 -12.17 -5.45 2.59
C VAL A 108 -12.07 -5.14 4.08
N PHE A 109 -11.94 -3.87 4.45
CA PHE A 109 -11.57 -3.46 5.80
C PHE A 109 -12.70 -2.76 6.55
N ASP A 110 -12.56 -2.62 7.86
CA ASP A 110 -13.47 -1.80 8.66
C ASP A 110 -13.27 -0.29 8.40
N THR A 111 -14.11 0.52 9.03
CA THR A 111 -14.12 1.98 8.83
C THR A 111 -12.86 2.68 9.30
N ASN A 112 -11.97 2.04 10.08
CA ASN A 112 -10.71 2.66 10.47
C ASN A 112 -9.82 2.89 9.24
N ALA A 113 -9.90 2.03 8.23
CA ALA A 113 -9.19 2.18 6.96
C ALA A 113 -9.57 3.46 6.19
N HIS A 114 -10.74 4.05 6.47
CA HIS A 114 -11.20 5.26 5.77
C HIS A 114 -10.29 6.47 6.04
N ALA A 115 -9.58 6.50 7.17
CA ALA A 115 -8.61 7.56 7.46
C ALA A 115 -7.45 7.53 6.44
N LEU A 116 -6.97 6.35 6.05
CA LEU A 116 -5.93 6.20 5.03
C LEU A 116 -6.41 6.64 3.64
N ALA A 117 -7.66 6.30 3.29
CA ALA A 117 -8.30 6.78 2.06
C ALA A 117 -8.43 8.31 2.04
N LYS A 118 -8.84 8.91 3.16
CA LYS A 118 -8.89 10.36 3.33
C LYS A 118 -7.51 11.00 3.17
N ASP A 119 -6.48 10.41 3.76
CA ASP A 119 -5.10 10.92 3.66
C ASP A 119 -4.59 10.91 2.21
N LEU A 120 -4.95 9.91 1.41
CA LEU A 120 -4.67 9.92 -0.04
C LEU A 120 -5.45 11.04 -0.75
N VAL A 121 -6.74 11.20 -0.46
CA VAL A 121 -7.61 12.21 -1.08
C VAL A 121 -7.15 13.62 -0.81
N VAL A 122 -6.79 13.94 0.43
CA VAL A 122 -6.37 15.30 0.81
C VAL A 122 -4.87 15.56 0.61
N ARG A 123 -4.14 14.57 0.05
CA ARG A 123 -2.72 14.69 -0.25
C ARG A 123 -2.51 15.80 -1.28
N LYS A 124 -1.48 16.61 -1.06
CA LYS A 124 -1.09 17.66 -2.00
C LYS A 124 -0.62 17.02 -3.31
N LEU A 125 -1.23 17.40 -4.42
CA LEU A 125 -0.82 16.96 -5.76
C LEU A 125 0.63 17.37 -6.05
N GLU A 126 1.36 16.50 -6.75
CA GLU A 126 2.75 16.66 -7.16
C GLU A 126 2.88 16.58 -8.69
N PRO A 127 2.63 17.68 -9.42
CA PRO A 127 2.48 17.63 -10.89
C PRO A 127 3.73 17.20 -11.67
N LYS A 128 4.90 17.15 -11.02
CA LYS A 128 6.17 16.69 -11.64
C LYS A 128 6.42 15.20 -11.42
N PHE A 129 5.71 14.60 -10.47
CA PHE A 129 5.84 13.21 -10.05
C PHE A 129 4.68 12.42 -10.66
N TYR A 130 4.92 11.79 -11.82
CA TYR A 130 3.92 10.99 -12.56
C TYR A 130 2.53 11.66 -12.66
N PRO A 131 2.41 12.78 -13.38
CA PRO A 131 1.15 13.51 -13.51
C PRO A 131 0.00 12.68 -14.09
N GLY A 132 0.28 11.63 -14.88
CA GLY A 132 -0.75 10.70 -15.37
C GLY A 132 -1.50 9.98 -14.24
N GLN A 133 -0.80 9.60 -13.17
CA GLN A 133 -1.41 8.96 -12.01
C GLN A 133 -2.37 9.87 -11.25
N HIS A 134 -2.08 11.18 -11.22
CA HIS A 134 -2.99 12.16 -10.65
C HIS A 134 -4.28 12.23 -11.47
N LEU A 135 -4.19 12.14 -12.80
CA LEU A 135 -5.38 12.17 -13.66
C LEU A 135 -6.29 10.96 -13.39
N GLU A 136 -5.72 9.77 -13.23
CA GLU A 136 -6.46 8.57 -12.84
C GLU A 136 -7.16 8.76 -11.49
N PHE A 137 -6.40 9.18 -10.48
CA PHE A 137 -6.92 9.38 -9.12
C PHE A 137 -8.01 10.46 -9.03
N LEU A 138 -7.89 11.54 -9.80
CA LEU A 138 -8.87 12.64 -9.80
C LEU A 138 -10.15 12.29 -10.57
N GLY A 139 -10.22 11.10 -11.16
CA GLY A 139 -11.38 10.61 -11.91
C GLY A 139 -12.42 9.85 -11.09
N GLU A 140 -13.22 9.07 -11.82
CA GLU A 140 -14.37 8.31 -11.29
C GLU A 140 -13.96 7.28 -10.23
N TYR A 141 -12.86 6.57 -10.47
CA TYR A 141 -12.39 5.48 -9.62
C TYR A 141 -11.52 5.91 -8.44
N GLY A 142 -11.19 7.20 -8.30
CA GLY A 142 -10.42 7.70 -7.16
C GLY A 142 -11.27 8.62 -6.28
N ILE A 143 -11.13 9.92 -6.48
CA ILE A 143 -11.78 10.94 -5.62
C ILE A 143 -13.31 10.84 -5.63
N TRP A 144 -13.92 10.51 -6.78
CA TRP A 144 -15.37 10.37 -6.86
C TRP A 144 -15.84 9.09 -6.15
N PHE A 145 -15.16 7.97 -6.35
CA PHE A 145 -15.44 6.73 -5.63
C PHE A 145 -15.34 6.92 -4.11
N TYR A 146 -14.30 7.59 -3.64
CA TYR A 146 -14.17 7.96 -2.22
C TYR A 146 -15.40 8.73 -1.70
N PHE A 147 -15.88 9.72 -2.45
CA PHE A 147 -17.06 10.47 -2.07
C PHE A 147 -18.31 9.60 -2.01
N LEU A 148 -18.51 8.70 -2.98
CA LEU A 148 -19.63 7.77 -2.97
C LEU A 148 -19.64 6.86 -1.74
N GLN A 149 -18.48 6.45 -1.25
CA GLN A 149 -18.36 5.57 -0.09
C GLN A 149 -18.49 6.30 1.26
N THR A 150 -18.11 7.57 1.31
CA THR A 150 -17.97 8.30 2.59
C THR A 150 -18.96 9.44 2.80
N GLY A 151 -19.45 10.04 1.71
CA GLY A 151 -20.17 11.30 1.75
C GLY A 151 -19.35 12.49 2.27
N ASP A 152 -18.02 12.39 2.35
CA ASP A 152 -17.15 13.43 2.91
C ASP A 152 -16.99 14.62 1.94
N VAL A 153 -17.99 15.50 1.95
CA VAL A 153 -18.00 16.74 1.16
C VAL A 153 -16.89 17.70 1.57
N ASP A 154 -16.44 17.68 2.82
CA ASP A 154 -15.41 18.62 3.30
C ASP A 154 -14.04 18.30 2.71
N SER A 155 -13.70 17.02 2.58
CA SER A 155 -12.50 16.58 1.86
C SER A 155 -12.56 17.00 0.38
N LEU A 156 -13.72 16.86 -0.29
CA LEU A 156 -13.89 17.33 -1.68
C LEU A 156 -13.72 18.84 -1.81
N ARG A 157 -14.35 19.63 -0.92
CA ARG A 157 -14.20 21.10 -0.91
C ARG A 157 -12.75 21.51 -0.73
N LYS A 158 -12.01 20.83 0.15
CA LYS A 158 -10.59 21.11 0.42
C LYS A 158 -9.72 20.95 -0.82
N VAL A 159 -10.00 19.95 -1.66
CA VAL A 159 -9.16 19.64 -2.83
C VAL A 159 -9.72 20.17 -4.15
N TYR A 160 -10.89 20.80 -4.13
CA TYR A 160 -11.56 21.31 -5.33
C TYR A 160 -10.68 22.27 -6.15
N GLU A 161 -10.21 23.36 -5.56
CA GLU A 161 -9.37 24.34 -6.28
C GLU A 161 -8.03 23.74 -6.74
N PRO A 162 -7.26 23.01 -5.90
CA PRO A 162 -6.06 22.32 -6.37
C PRO A 162 -6.31 21.35 -7.53
N THR A 163 -7.41 20.60 -7.49
CA THR A 163 -7.81 19.65 -8.55
C THR A 163 -8.13 20.41 -9.84
N LYS A 164 -8.90 21.48 -9.76
CA LYS A 164 -9.24 22.33 -10.91
C LYS A 164 -7.99 22.94 -11.55
N VAL A 165 -7.11 23.53 -10.76
CA VAL A 165 -5.83 24.10 -11.25
C VAL A 165 -4.97 23.01 -11.88
N PHE A 166 -4.91 21.82 -11.29
CA PHE A 166 -4.17 20.71 -11.87
C PHE A 166 -4.72 20.34 -13.26
N LEU A 167 -6.03 20.09 -13.36
CA LEU A 167 -6.66 19.62 -14.59
C LEU A 167 -6.64 20.64 -15.73
N PHE A 168 -6.88 21.93 -15.43
CA PHE A 168 -7.07 22.95 -16.46
C PHE A 168 -5.81 23.78 -16.76
N GLU A 169 -4.88 23.90 -15.81
CA GLU A 169 -3.73 24.80 -15.95
C GLU A 169 -2.38 24.07 -15.90
N THR A 170 -2.31 22.93 -15.20
CA THR A 170 -1.02 22.28 -14.91
C THR A 170 -0.78 21.04 -15.77
N TYR A 171 -1.79 20.19 -15.95
CA TYR A 171 -1.65 18.93 -16.64
C TYR A 171 -1.41 19.14 -18.15
N GLN A 172 -0.37 18.50 -18.67
CA GLN A 172 -0.03 18.51 -20.08
C GLN A 172 -0.12 17.10 -20.64
N PHE A 173 -1.03 16.89 -21.59
CA PHE A 173 -1.16 15.63 -22.30
C PHE A 173 0.16 15.22 -22.98
N GLY A 174 0.44 13.91 -23.00
CA GLY A 174 1.58 13.33 -23.71
C GLY A 174 2.94 13.42 -23.00
N LYS A 175 3.01 13.89 -21.74
CA LYS A 175 4.25 13.86 -20.93
C LYS A 175 4.05 13.04 -19.65
N ARG A 176 4.90 12.03 -19.43
CA ARG A 176 4.94 11.23 -18.19
C ARG A 176 3.54 10.74 -17.78
N THR A 177 2.82 10.24 -18.78
CA THR A 177 1.41 9.86 -18.72
C THR A 177 1.19 8.42 -18.29
N TRP A 178 2.18 7.72 -17.72
CA TRP A 178 2.08 6.28 -17.44
C TRP A 178 0.70 5.88 -16.89
N PHE A 179 -0.03 5.08 -17.67
CA PHE A 179 -1.36 4.54 -17.35
C PHE A 179 -1.36 3.01 -17.23
N ASP A 180 -0.35 2.31 -17.77
CA ASP A 180 -0.32 0.83 -17.79
C ASP A 180 1.11 0.31 -17.95
N TRP A 181 1.62 -0.52 -17.02
CA TRP A 181 2.94 -1.19 -17.04
C TRP A 181 2.97 -2.48 -17.89
N GLY A 182 1.92 -2.78 -18.64
CA GLY A 182 1.81 -3.93 -19.51
C GLY A 182 2.93 -4.02 -20.56
N LYS A 183 3.27 -5.25 -20.97
CA LYS A 183 4.37 -5.52 -21.93
C LYS A 183 4.27 -4.76 -23.27
N GLU A 184 3.10 -4.26 -23.62
CA GLU A 184 2.83 -3.54 -24.87
C GLU A 184 2.99 -2.02 -24.75
N VAL A 185 3.19 -1.50 -23.54
CA VAL A 185 3.36 -0.08 -23.27
C VAL A 185 4.77 0.13 -22.72
N LYS A 186 5.72 0.38 -23.62
CA LYS A 186 7.04 0.87 -23.21
C LYS A 186 7.00 2.39 -23.19
N ASP A 187 7.59 2.99 -22.16
CA ASP A 187 7.97 4.41 -22.15
C ASP A 187 8.51 4.82 -23.52
N ILE A 188 7.77 5.67 -24.23
CA ILE A 188 8.24 6.36 -25.44
C ILE A 188 8.76 7.73 -25.03
#